data_AF-A0A518I235-F1
#
_entry.id   AF-A0A518I235-F1
#
_cell.length_a   1.000
_cell.length_b   1.000
_cell.length_c   1.000
_cell.angle_alpha   90.00
_cell.angle_beta   90.00
_cell.angle_gamma   90.00
#
_symmetry.space_group_name_H-M   'P 1'
#
loop_
_entity.id
_entity.type
_entity.pdbx_description
1 polymer ?
#
loop_
_entity_poly.entity_id
_entity_poly.type
_entity_poly.pdbx_seq_one_letter_code
_entity_poly.pdbx_strand_id
1 'polypeptide(L)'
;MASTGDRESAFFKWSIYRAAPVIPIICRLNYSLCLRSHSTSMLQKPDRKTTIEERRMDLRYPDLAAACEDILHLREGGYELVGNWSLAQILDHLNMSMQMTISGAEFTFPALLRPVMKLMFMPTMRKGKPSKLRGKAPLQLQPALDLDEDACANRFYALAETLMDPSTQFVTHYPMLGRLNREQWLLLQQWHAAHHLSFVVPDA
;
A
#
# COMPACT_ATOMS: atom_id res chain seq x y z
N MET A 1 18.87 -27.06 -58.92
CA MET A 1 19.65 -26.28 -57.92
C MET A 1 18.94 -26.50 -56.58
N ALA A 2 19.36 -27.45 -55.74
CA ALA A 2 20.57 -27.40 -54.90
C ALA A 2 20.54 -26.13 -54.02
N SER A 3 20.74 -26.13 -52.70
CA SER A 3 21.35 -27.10 -51.78
C SER A 3 21.11 -26.51 -50.36
N THR A 4 20.55 -27.23 -49.39
CA THR A 4 21.21 -28.01 -48.31
C THR A 4 21.84 -27.22 -47.16
N GLY A 5 21.61 -27.72 -45.95
CA GLY A 5 22.44 -27.58 -44.74
C GLY A 5 21.65 -26.97 -43.58
N ASP A 6 21.01 -27.69 -42.66
CA ASP A 6 21.26 -28.97 -41.98
C ASP A 6 22.55 -29.00 -41.14
N ARG A 7 22.37 -29.26 -39.82
CA ARG A 7 23.23 -29.94 -38.83
C ARG A 7 22.88 -29.51 -37.40
N GLU A 8 22.28 -30.41 -36.61
CA GLU A 8 22.93 -31.34 -35.66
C GLU A 8 23.32 -30.64 -34.35
N SER A 9 22.59 -30.84 -33.24
CA SER A 9 22.63 -31.96 -32.28
C SER A 9 23.76 -31.89 -31.25
N ALA A 10 23.40 -31.81 -29.96
CA ALA A 10 24.20 -32.24 -28.80
C ALA A 10 23.24 -32.20 -27.58
N PHE A 11 22.65 -33.28 -27.09
CA PHE A 11 23.27 -34.38 -26.32
C PHE A 11 24.51 -33.99 -25.52
N PHE A 12 24.32 -33.70 -24.23
CA PHE A 12 25.31 -34.02 -23.21
C PHE A 12 24.63 -34.43 -21.90
N LYS A 13 24.51 -35.75 -21.72
CA LYS A 13 24.32 -36.41 -20.43
C LYS A 13 25.71 -36.70 -19.87
N TRP A 14 25.96 -36.35 -18.61
CA TRP A 14 27.08 -36.86 -17.82
C TRP A 14 26.47 -37.36 -16.50
N SER A 15 26.36 -38.69 -16.34
CA SER A 15 27.34 -39.61 -15.76
C SER A 15 27.40 -39.50 -14.24
N ILE A 16 26.90 -40.53 -13.55
CA ILE A 16 27.66 -41.22 -12.49
C ILE A 16 27.06 -42.60 -12.22
N TYR A 17 27.93 -43.60 -12.38
CA TYR A 17 27.78 -44.98 -11.94
C TYR A 17 27.71 -45.08 -10.41
N ARG A 18 26.82 -45.90 -9.87
CA ARG A 18 27.09 -46.67 -8.64
C ARG A 18 26.30 -47.98 -8.66
N ALA A 19 27.06 -49.08 -8.62
CA ALA A 19 26.56 -50.42 -8.41
C ALA A 19 26.36 -50.69 -6.90
N ALA A 20 25.33 -51.46 -6.56
CA ALA A 20 25.29 -52.33 -5.39
C ALA A 20 24.15 -53.36 -5.55
N PRO A 21 24.39 -54.67 -5.40
CA PRO A 21 23.35 -55.69 -5.44
C PRO A 21 23.03 -56.28 -4.05
N VAL A 22 21.97 -57.08 -4.04
CA VAL A 22 21.62 -58.21 -3.14
C VAL A 22 20.71 -57.91 -1.92
N ILE A 23 19.53 -58.55 -1.99
CA ILE A 23 18.52 -58.86 -0.96
C ILE A 23 18.58 -60.40 -0.76
N PRO A 24 17.99 -61.09 0.25
CA PRO A 24 17.61 -60.81 1.66
C PRO A 24 18.28 -61.81 2.64
N ILE A 25 17.97 -61.76 3.96
CA ILE A 25 17.48 -62.91 4.76
C ILE A 25 17.07 -62.45 6.18
N ILE A 26 15.78 -62.68 6.44
CA ILE A 26 15.02 -63.05 7.64
C ILE A 26 15.84 -63.40 8.91
N CYS A 27 15.54 -62.81 10.09
CA CYS A 27 14.68 -63.43 11.14
C CYS A 27 14.76 -62.75 12.54
N ARG A 28 13.57 -62.60 13.15
CA ARG A 28 13.20 -62.69 14.59
C ARG A 28 13.65 -61.64 15.63
N LEU A 29 12.63 -60.89 16.08
CA LEU A 29 12.13 -60.76 17.47
C LEU A 29 13.13 -60.51 18.61
N ASN A 30 13.02 -59.35 19.25
CA ASN A 30 12.89 -59.30 20.71
C ASN A 30 12.20 -58.01 21.19
N TYR A 31 11.22 -58.22 22.06
CA TYR A 31 10.51 -57.22 22.85
C TYR A 31 11.47 -56.54 23.84
N SER A 32 11.40 -55.22 23.99
CA SER A 32 11.45 -54.58 25.31
C SER A 32 11.10 -53.08 25.24
N LEU A 33 10.03 -52.77 25.96
CA LEU A 33 9.85 -51.62 26.85
C LEU A 33 9.90 -50.20 26.25
N CYS A 34 8.68 -49.72 26.05
CA CYS A 34 8.25 -48.33 26.08
C CYS A 34 8.89 -47.55 27.24
N LEU A 35 9.77 -46.60 26.90
CA LEU A 35 10.07 -45.44 27.74
C LEU A 35 9.66 -44.20 26.95
N ARG A 36 8.49 -43.66 27.31
CA ARG A 36 8.03 -42.34 26.89
C ARG A 36 9.03 -41.30 27.40
N SER A 37 9.90 -40.81 26.52
CA SER A 37 10.51 -39.51 26.72
C SER A 37 9.45 -38.47 26.41
N HIS A 38 9.03 -37.72 27.43
CA HIS A 38 8.18 -36.55 27.27
C HIS A 38 8.93 -35.52 26.40
N SER A 39 8.58 -35.46 25.11
CA SER A 39 8.87 -34.29 24.31
C SER A 39 7.98 -33.17 24.83
N THR A 40 8.56 -32.30 25.65
CA THR A 40 7.98 -31.00 25.98
C THR A 40 7.93 -30.21 24.68
N SER A 41 6.85 -30.38 23.92
CA SER A 41 6.47 -29.47 22.86
C SER A 41 6.32 -28.11 23.52
N MET A 42 7.36 -27.30 23.43
CA MET A 42 7.25 -25.87 23.65
C MET A 42 6.15 -25.40 22.72
N LEU A 43 5.01 -25.04 23.29
CA LEU A 43 4.00 -24.22 22.65
C LEU A 43 4.73 -22.98 22.12
N GLN A 44 5.19 -23.04 20.88
CA GLN A 44 5.51 -21.84 20.12
C GLN A 44 4.20 -21.07 20.07
N LYS A 45 4.17 -19.99 20.86
CA LYS A 45 3.09 -19.01 20.81
C LYS A 45 2.94 -18.64 19.33
N PRO A 46 1.74 -18.76 18.74
CA PRO A 46 1.57 -18.45 17.33
C PRO A 46 2.10 -17.04 17.09
N ASP A 47 2.91 -16.90 16.05
CA ASP A 47 3.52 -15.63 15.67
C ASP A 47 2.44 -14.56 15.64
N ARG A 48 2.64 -13.49 16.41
CA ARG A 48 1.61 -12.46 16.59
C ARG A 48 1.43 -11.79 15.24
N LYS A 49 0.34 -12.10 14.53
CA LYS A 49 -0.05 -11.35 13.33
C LYS A 49 -0.09 -9.86 13.69
N THR A 50 0.87 -9.10 13.17
CA THR A 50 0.92 -7.66 13.33
C THR A 50 -0.32 -7.06 12.70
N THR A 51 -0.98 -6.16 13.43
CA THR A 51 -2.19 -5.49 12.95
C THR A 51 -1.82 -4.45 11.89
N ILE A 52 -2.74 -4.12 10.97
CA ILE A 52 -2.49 -3.07 9.96
C ILE A 52 -2.04 -1.77 10.63
N GLU A 53 -2.63 -1.43 11.78
CA GLU A 53 -2.25 -0.25 12.56
C GLU A 53 -0.80 -0.27 13.05
N GLU A 54 -0.23 -1.44 13.34
CA GLU A 54 1.16 -1.58 13.78
C GLU A 54 2.17 -1.55 12.61
N ARG A 55 1.70 -1.84 11.39
CA ARG A 55 2.56 -1.87 10.19
C ARG A 55 2.57 -0.55 9.41
N ARG A 56 1.62 0.34 9.66
CA ARG A 56 1.55 1.64 8.97
C ARG A 56 2.66 2.57 9.44
N MET A 57 3.14 3.40 8.52
CA MET A 57 4.10 4.47 8.84
C MET A 57 3.42 5.61 9.61
N ASP A 58 4.17 6.25 10.52
CA ASP A 58 3.75 7.49 11.16
C ASP A 58 4.24 8.68 10.33
N LEU A 59 3.42 9.11 9.36
CA LEU A 59 3.76 10.16 8.41
C LEU A 59 3.15 11.50 8.79
N ARG A 60 3.93 12.56 8.57
CA ARG A 60 3.44 13.94 8.62
C ARG A 60 4.21 14.79 7.63
N TYR A 61 3.48 15.38 6.70
CA TYR A 61 4.07 16.26 5.71
C TYR A 61 4.00 17.74 6.12
N PRO A 62 5.08 18.52 5.95
CA PRO A 62 5.06 19.98 6.11
C PRO A 62 4.35 20.69 4.94
N ASP A 63 4.39 20.10 3.75
CA ASP A 63 3.77 20.57 2.51
C ASP A 63 3.54 19.39 1.56
N LEU A 64 3.04 19.66 0.34
CA LEU A 64 2.84 18.60 -0.65
C LEU A 64 4.12 18.20 -1.38
N ALA A 65 5.19 19.01 -1.34
CA ALA A 65 6.47 18.68 -1.95
C ALA A 65 7.13 17.50 -1.22
N ALA A 66 7.10 17.50 0.12
CA ALA A 66 7.58 16.38 0.92
C ALA A 66 6.82 15.07 0.62
N ALA A 67 5.52 15.15 0.31
CA ALA A 67 4.76 13.97 -0.12
C ALA A 67 5.20 13.49 -1.51
N CYS A 68 5.53 14.40 -2.43
CA CYS A 68 6.08 14.04 -3.74
C CYS A 68 7.44 13.32 -3.61
N GLU A 69 8.32 13.81 -2.73
CA GLU A 69 9.62 13.18 -2.47
C GLU A 69 9.47 11.76 -1.91
N ASP A 70 8.56 11.56 -0.95
CA ASP A 70 8.26 10.22 -0.43
C ASP A 70 7.75 9.26 -1.52
N ILE A 71 6.84 9.72 -2.39
CA ILE A 71 6.33 8.90 -3.49
C ILE A 71 7.46 8.53 -4.46
N LEU A 72 8.36 9.46 -4.75
CA LEU A 72 9.52 9.20 -5.60
C LEU A 72 10.42 8.12 -4.98
N HIS A 73 10.77 8.26 -3.70
CA HIS A 73 11.59 7.28 -2.99
C HIS A 73 10.94 5.89 -2.93
N LEU A 74 9.63 5.82 -2.67
CA LEU A 74 8.90 4.55 -2.68
C LEU A 74 8.97 3.88 -4.05
N ARG A 75 8.78 4.64 -5.13
CA ARG A 75 8.78 4.11 -6.50
C ARG A 75 10.17 3.68 -6.98
N GLU A 76 11.22 4.37 -6.55
CA GLU A 76 12.60 4.01 -6.88
C GLU A 76 13.15 2.88 -6.02
N GLY A 77 12.79 2.85 -4.73
CA GLY A 77 13.33 1.92 -3.73
C GLY A 77 12.54 0.64 -3.55
N GLY A 78 11.28 0.59 -4.01
CA GLY A 78 10.36 -0.51 -3.72
C GLY A 78 9.58 -0.30 -2.43
N TYR A 79 8.44 -0.99 -2.33
CA TYR A 79 7.53 -0.86 -1.19
C TYR A 79 6.61 -2.09 -1.03
N GLU A 80 6.13 -2.28 0.20
CA GLU A 80 5.04 -3.20 0.55
C GLU A 80 3.75 -2.44 0.90
N LEU A 81 2.61 -2.98 0.47
CA LEU A 81 1.29 -2.45 0.80
C LEU A 81 0.71 -3.16 2.02
N VAL A 82 0.34 -2.39 3.04
CA VAL A 82 -0.32 -2.90 4.26
C VAL A 82 -1.84 -2.66 4.25
N GLY A 83 -2.36 -2.02 3.20
CA GLY A 83 -3.79 -1.74 2.98
C GLY A 83 -4.42 -2.57 1.87
N ASN A 84 -5.69 -2.28 1.55
CA ASN A 84 -6.42 -2.94 0.46
C ASN A 84 -6.28 -2.22 -0.89
N TRP A 85 -5.61 -1.07 -0.93
CA TRP A 85 -5.45 -0.27 -2.14
C TRP A 85 -4.00 -0.36 -2.62
N SER A 86 -3.83 -0.43 -3.94
CA SER A 86 -2.53 -0.24 -4.57
C SER A 86 -2.04 1.20 -4.42
N LEU A 87 -0.74 1.45 -4.67
CA LEU A 87 -0.23 2.82 -4.71
C LEU A 87 -0.94 3.65 -5.77
N ALA A 88 -1.14 3.10 -6.99
CA ALA A 88 -1.91 3.76 -8.04
C ALA A 88 -3.32 4.17 -7.57
N GLN A 89 -4.02 3.29 -6.84
CA GLN A 89 -5.34 3.57 -6.26
C GLN A 89 -5.32 4.66 -5.18
N ILE A 90 -4.30 4.63 -4.32
CA ILE A 90 -4.08 5.68 -3.32
C ILE A 90 -3.86 7.03 -4.02
N LEU A 91 -2.99 7.07 -5.02
CA LEU A 91 -2.66 8.29 -5.75
C LEU A 91 -3.85 8.83 -6.54
N ASP A 92 -4.62 7.98 -7.23
CA ASP A 92 -5.84 8.41 -7.92
C ASP A 92 -6.87 9.01 -6.95
N HIS A 93 -7.07 8.38 -5.78
CA HIS A 93 -7.95 8.94 -4.74
C HIS A 93 -7.48 10.32 -4.25
N LEU A 94 -6.17 10.47 -4.02
CA LEU A 94 -5.59 11.76 -3.62
C LEU A 94 -5.73 12.80 -4.75
N ASN A 95 -5.52 12.40 -6.01
CA ASN A 95 -5.70 13.25 -7.18
C ASN A 95 -7.12 13.78 -7.30
N MET A 96 -8.13 12.94 -7.08
CA MET A 96 -9.53 13.36 -7.03
C MET A 96 -9.74 14.43 -5.95
N SER A 97 -9.19 14.22 -4.74
CA SER A 97 -9.27 15.18 -3.65
C SER A 97 -8.58 16.52 -3.96
N MET A 98 -7.40 16.49 -4.57
CA MET A 98 -6.66 17.69 -4.96
C MET A 98 -7.39 18.44 -6.08
N GLN A 99 -7.90 17.73 -7.09
CA GLN A 99 -8.68 18.31 -8.18
C GLN A 99 -9.94 19.02 -7.66
N MET A 100 -10.61 18.44 -6.65
CA MET A 100 -11.78 19.06 -6.01
C MET A 100 -11.44 20.37 -5.29
N THR A 101 -10.18 20.60 -4.91
CA THR A 101 -9.73 21.87 -4.30
C THR A 101 -9.80 23.03 -5.30
N ILE A 102 -9.60 22.74 -6.59
CA ILE A 102 -9.59 23.73 -7.67
C ILE A 102 -10.96 23.81 -8.34
N SER A 103 -11.53 22.66 -8.71
CA SER A 103 -12.75 22.58 -9.52
C SER A 103 -14.04 22.47 -8.72
N GLY A 104 -13.95 22.24 -7.40
CA GLY A 104 -15.11 21.89 -6.58
C GLY A 104 -15.52 20.43 -6.78
N ALA A 105 -16.64 20.04 -6.18
CA ALA A 105 -17.20 18.71 -6.37
C ALA A 105 -18.67 18.79 -6.74
N GLU A 106 -19.12 17.84 -7.55
CA GLU A 106 -20.52 17.73 -7.98
C GLU A 106 -21.42 17.13 -6.89
N PHE A 107 -20.83 16.50 -5.87
CA PHE A 107 -21.55 15.96 -4.72
C PHE A 107 -21.32 16.80 -3.47
N THR A 108 -22.31 16.85 -2.58
CA THR A 108 -22.15 17.47 -1.26
C THR A 108 -22.76 16.58 -0.18
N PHE A 109 -22.10 16.49 0.97
CA PHE A 109 -22.69 15.79 2.12
C PHE A 109 -23.87 16.60 2.68
N PRO A 110 -24.86 15.94 3.32
CA PRO A 110 -25.97 16.63 3.98
C PRO A 110 -25.46 17.75 4.90
N ALA A 111 -26.04 18.93 4.80
CA ALA A 111 -25.55 20.13 5.49
C ALA A 111 -25.41 19.94 7.01
N LEU A 112 -26.27 19.12 7.61
CA LEU A 112 -26.27 18.79 9.04
C LEU A 112 -25.04 17.95 9.47
N LEU A 113 -24.46 17.15 8.56
CA LEU A 113 -23.29 16.31 8.85
C LEU A 113 -21.97 17.11 8.77
N ARG A 114 -21.92 18.19 7.98
CA ARG A 114 -20.70 19.00 7.77
C ARG A 114 -20.06 19.53 9.08
N PRO A 115 -20.79 20.15 10.03
CA PRO A 115 -20.20 20.62 11.28
C PRO A 115 -19.69 19.48 12.16
N VAL A 116 -20.37 18.32 12.15
CA VAL A 116 -19.94 17.12 12.89
C VAL A 116 -18.63 16.58 12.32
N MET A 117 -18.53 16.47 11.00
CA MET A 117 -17.30 16.03 10.33
C MET A 117 -16.15 17.02 10.58
N LYS A 118 -16.43 18.33 10.55
CA LYS A 118 -15.44 19.37 10.88
C LYS A 118 -14.92 19.25 12.31
N LEU A 119 -15.81 19.04 13.27
CA LEU A 119 -15.43 18.84 14.67
C LEU A 119 -14.58 17.57 14.86
N MET A 120 -14.84 16.52 14.08
CA MET A 120 -14.12 15.25 14.16
C MET A 120 -12.74 15.30 13.49
N PHE A 121 -12.63 15.89 12.30
CA PHE A 121 -11.39 15.86 11.51
C PHE A 121 -10.44 17.03 11.76
N MET A 122 -10.91 18.22 12.16
CA MET A 122 -9.99 19.34 12.42
C MET A 122 -8.97 19.05 13.53
N PRO A 123 -9.32 18.40 14.66
CA PRO A 123 -8.35 18.03 15.68
C PRO A 123 -7.32 17.00 15.19
N THR A 124 -7.71 16.05 14.33
CA THR A 124 -6.79 15.03 13.80
C THR A 124 -5.84 15.64 12.78
N MET A 125 -6.35 16.49 11.88
CA MET A 125 -5.54 17.25 10.92
C MET A 125 -4.48 18.09 11.62
N ARG A 126 -4.88 18.89 12.62
CA ARG A 126 -3.93 19.75 13.36
C ARG A 126 -2.88 18.98 14.15
N LYS A 127 -3.24 17.80 14.67
CA LYS A 127 -2.32 16.94 15.43
C LYS A 127 -1.49 16.01 14.53
N GLY A 128 -1.73 16.01 13.22
CA GLY A 128 -1.10 15.09 12.28
C GLY A 128 -1.42 13.62 12.55
N LYS A 129 -2.48 13.32 13.32
CA LYS A 129 -2.82 11.93 13.67
C LYS A 129 -3.68 11.31 12.57
N PRO A 130 -3.45 10.03 12.20
CA PRO A 130 -4.28 9.35 11.23
C PRO A 130 -5.73 9.30 11.71
N SER A 131 -6.68 9.36 10.77
CA SER A 131 -8.09 9.17 11.07
C SER A 131 -8.32 7.80 11.69
N LYS A 132 -9.05 7.75 12.80
CA LYS A 132 -9.56 6.49 13.39
C LYS A 132 -10.87 6.04 12.75
N LEU A 133 -11.40 6.80 11.79
CA LEU A 133 -12.69 6.54 11.18
C LEU A 133 -12.56 5.30 10.29
N ARG A 134 -13.18 4.20 10.74
CA ARG A 134 -13.25 2.95 9.99
C ARG A 134 -14.57 2.93 9.22
N GLY A 135 -14.48 2.99 7.90
CA GLY A 135 -15.65 2.94 7.01
C GLY A 135 -15.19 2.78 5.57
N LYS A 136 -16.00 2.13 4.74
CA LYS A 136 -15.76 2.14 3.29
C LYS A 136 -15.90 3.59 2.81
N ALA A 137 -14.95 4.07 2.02
CA ALA A 137 -15.10 5.32 1.31
C ALA A 137 -16.41 5.28 0.50
N PRO A 138 -17.16 6.40 0.40
CA PRO A 138 -18.29 6.51 -0.52
C PRO A 138 -17.91 5.97 -1.90
N LEU A 139 -18.81 5.26 -2.57
CA LEU A 139 -18.53 4.59 -3.85
C LEU A 139 -17.94 5.56 -4.89
N GLN A 140 -18.38 6.82 -4.87
CA GLN A 140 -17.94 7.91 -5.74
C GLN A 140 -16.49 8.36 -5.49
N LEU A 141 -15.88 7.94 -4.37
CA LEU A 141 -14.51 8.27 -3.98
C LEU A 141 -13.59 7.04 -4.02
N GLN A 142 -14.08 5.90 -4.50
CA GLN A 142 -13.25 4.72 -4.67
C GLN A 142 -12.45 4.83 -5.97
N PRO A 143 -11.15 4.53 -5.94
CA PRO A 143 -10.30 4.59 -7.12
C PRO A 143 -10.67 3.48 -8.11
N ALA A 144 -10.30 3.68 -9.38
CA ALA A 144 -10.51 2.66 -10.41
C ALA A 144 -9.68 1.39 -10.13
N LEU A 145 -10.08 0.26 -10.74
CA LEU A 145 -9.42 -1.03 -10.50
C LEU A 145 -8.16 -1.23 -11.36
N ASP A 146 -8.14 -0.67 -12.56
CA ASP A 146 -7.03 -0.80 -13.52
C ASP A 146 -6.43 0.58 -13.76
N LEU A 147 -5.37 0.89 -13.01
CA LEU A 147 -4.72 2.19 -12.99
C LEU A 147 -3.24 2.03 -13.27
N ASP A 148 -2.74 2.86 -14.18
CA ASP A 148 -1.31 3.03 -14.39
C ASP A 148 -0.71 3.88 -13.26
N GLU A 149 0.23 3.29 -12.52
CA GLU A 149 0.87 3.96 -11.40
C GLU A 149 1.66 5.20 -11.84
N ASP A 150 2.33 5.14 -12.99
CA ASP A 150 3.14 6.23 -13.52
C ASP A 150 2.26 7.44 -13.86
N ALA A 151 1.15 7.22 -14.56
CA ALA A 151 0.17 8.26 -14.83
C ALA A 151 -0.42 8.86 -13.54
N CYS A 152 -0.73 8.03 -12.54
CA CYS A 152 -1.27 8.51 -11.26
C CYS A 152 -0.27 9.35 -10.48
N ALA A 153 1.00 8.95 -10.44
CA ALA A 153 2.07 9.69 -9.78
C ALA A 153 2.37 11.02 -10.48
N ASN A 154 2.49 11.02 -11.81
CA ASN A 154 2.72 12.24 -12.58
C ASN A 154 1.59 13.26 -12.40
N ARG A 155 0.34 12.78 -12.36
CA ARG A 155 -0.82 13.63 -12.06
C ARG A 155 -0.77 14.18 -10.64
N PHE A 156 -0.34 13.38 -9.67
CA PHE A 156 -0.16 13.83 -8.29
C PHE A 156 0.87 14.95 -8.20
N TYR A 157 2.02 14.81 -8.85
CA TYR A 157 3.06 15.84 -8.86
C TYR A 157 2.56 17.16 -9.46
N ALA A 158 1.90 17.10 -10.61
CA ALA A 158 1.34 18.28 -11.28
C ALA A 158 0.28 19.00 -10.43
N LEU A 159 -0.61 18.23 -9.77
CA LEU A 159 -1.60 18.80 -8.87
C LEU A 159 -0.96 19.38 -7.61
N ALA A 160 -0.01 18.67 -7.00
CA ALA A 160 0.72 19.17 -5.83
C ALA A 160 1.40 20.51 -6.13
N GLU A 161 2.10 20.62 -7.26
CA GLU A 161 2.70 21.87 -7.73
C GLU A 161 1.64 22.98 -7.89
N THR A 162 0.55 22.69 -8.60
CA THR A 162 -0.56 23.64 -8.80
C THR A 162 -1.14 24.11 -7.47
N LEU A 163 -1.35 23.22 -6.51
CA LEU A 163 -1.92 23.56 -5.21
C LEU A 163 -0.95 24.40 -4.37
N MET A 164 0.36 24.18 -4.50
CA MET A 164 1.37 24.95 -3.76
C MET A 164 1.56 26.36 -4.33
N ASP A 165 1.31 26.57 -5.63
CA ASP A 165 1.37 27.91 -6.25
C ASP A 165 0.42 28.90 -5.54
N PRO A 166 0.96 29.99 -4.92
CA PRO A 166 0.16 31.00 -4.22
C PRO A 166 -0.92 31.66 -5.07
N SER A 167 -0.75 31.69 -6.39
CA SER A 167 -1.70 32.29 -7.34
C SER A 167 -2.93 31.41 -7.61
N THR A 168 -2.86 30.11 -7.30
CA THR A 168 -3.96 29.17 -7.53
C THR A 168 -5.16 29.50 -6.66
N GLN A 169 -6.31 29.70 -7.32
CA GLN A 169 -7.57 29.95 -6.65
C GLN A 169 -8.21 28.65 -6.16
N PHE A 170 -8.58 28.61 -4.89
CA PHE A 170 -9.22 27.45 -4.27
C PHE A 170 -10.72 27.70 -4.14
N VAL A 171 -11.51 26.64 -4.32
CA VAL A 171 -12.94 26.72 -4.04
C VAL A 171 -13.18 26.97 -2.56
N THR A 172 -14.15 27.83 -2.27
CA THR A 172 -14.43 28.22 -0.88
C THR A 172 -15.23 27.17 -0.11
N HIS A 173 -15.77 26.15 -0.78
CA HIS A 173 -16.65 25.15 -0.19
C HIS A 173 -16.16 23.73 -0.45
N TYR A 174 -15.82 23.01 0.62
CA TYR A 174 -15.51 21.59 0.59
C TYR A 174 -16.77 20.76 0.91
N PRO A 175 -17.10 19.73 0.10
CA PRO A 175 -18.28 18.88 0.29
C PRO A 175 -18.47 18.32 1.70
N MET A 176 -17.38 17.98 2.39
CA MET A 176 -17.42 17.30 3.69
C MET A 176 -17.28 18.26 4.87
N LEU A 177 -16.42 19.29 4.79
CA LEU A 177 -16.14 20.19 5.93
C LEU A 177 -16.72 21.60 5.77
N GLY A 178 -17.44 21.85 4.67
CA GLY A 178 -17.99 23.17 4.37
C GLY A 178 -16.91 24.18 4.02
N ARG A 179 -17.03 25.42 4.53
CA ARG A 179 -16.10 26.49 4.15
C ARG A 179 -14.69 26.26 4.72
N LEU A 180 -13.69 26.34 3.84
CA LEU A 180 -12.27 26.25 4.15
C LEU A 180 -11.51 27.41 3.49
N ASN A 181 -10.52 27.96 4.19
CA ASN A 181 -9.55 28.88 3.59
C ASN A 181 -8.38 28.10 2.95
N ARG A 182 -7.48 28.79 2.24
CA ARG A 182 -6.34 28.17 1.54
C ARG A 182 -5.47 27.30 2.46
N GLU A 183 -5.09 27.83 3.61
CA GLU A 183 -4.25 27.10 4.59
C GLU A 183 -4.94 25.84 5.10
N GLN A 184 -6.25 25.89 5.35
CA GLN A 184 -7.04 24.74 5.79
C GLN A 184 -7.16 23.69 4.69
N TRP A 185 -7.29 24.10 3.43
CA TRP A 185 -7.25 23.20 2.29
C TRP A 185 -5.90 22.50 2.15
N LEU A 186 -4.80 23.26 2.22
CA LEU A 186 -3.45 22.68 2.17
C LEU A 186 -3.22 21.72 3.34
N LEU A 187 -3.61 22.10 4.56
CA LEU A 187 -3.52 21.23 5.73
C LEU A 187 -4.34 19.95 5.55
N LEU A 188 -5.54 20.04 4.97
CA LEU A 188 -6.36 18.89 4.65
C LEU A 188 -5.65 17.97 3.65
N GLN A 189 -5.11 18.50 2.55
CA GLN A 189 -4.43 17.66 1.55
C GLN A 189 -3.14 17.04 2.09
N GLN A 190 -2.35 17.76 2.89
CA GLN A 190 -1.16 17.22 3.56
C GLN A 190 -1.50 16.07 4.51
N TRP A 191 -2.51 16.28 5.36
CA TRP A 191 -2.99 15.24 6.27
C TRP A 191 -3.59 14.04 5.52
N HIS A 192 -4.31 14.30 4.42
CA HIS A 192 -4.92 13.27 3.60
C HIS A 192 -3.87 12.41 2.89
N ALA A 193 -2.85 13.04 2.31
CA ALA A 193 -1.69 12.36 1.74
C ALA A 193 -0.98 11.50 2.79
N ALA A 194 -0.64 12.06 3.96
CA ALA A 194 -0.01 11.31 5.05
C ALA A 194 -0.87 10.12 5.52
N HIS A 195 -2.19 10.31 5.61
CA HIS A 195 -3.11 9.25 5.99
C HIS A 195 -3.08 8.08 5.00
N HIS A 196 -3.10 8.34 3.69
CA HIS A 196 -3.13 7.26 2.70
C HIS A 196 -1.75 6.68 2.40
N LEU A 197 -0.70 7.51 2.31
CA LEU A 197 0.67 7.03 2.08
C LEU A 197 1.20 6.20 3.25
N SER A 198 0.68 6.38 4.47
CA SER A 198 1.07 5.52 5.60
C SER A 198 0.76 4.03 5.42
N PHE A 199 -0.06 3.65 4.42
CA PHE A 199 -0.32 2.26 4.06
C PHE A 199 0.71 1.66 3.10
N VAL A 200 1.71 2.45 2.69
CA VAL A 200 2.78 2.07 1.77
C VAL A 200 4.07 2.14 2.56
N VAL A 201 4.70 0.99 2.78
CA VAL A 201 5.89 0.85 3.63
C VAL A 201 7.09 0.61 2.71
N PRO A 202 8.16 1.41 2.76
CA PRO A 202 9.33 1.20 1.91
C PRO A 202 9.97 -0.16 2.18
N ASP A 203 10.49 -0.78 1.12
CA ASP A 203 11.34 -1.95 1.26
C ASP A 203 12.67 -1.54 1.94
N ALA A 204 13.23 -2.43 2.76
CA ALA A 204 14.41 -2.16 3.58
C ALA A 204 15.72 -2.14 2.79
#